data_AF-A0A535S754-F1
#
_entry.id   AF-A0A535S754-F1
#
_cell.length_a   1.000
_cell.length_b   1.000
_cell.length_c   1.000
_cell.angle_alpha   90.00
_cell.angle_beta   90.00
_cell.angle_gamma   90.00
#
_symmetry.space_group_name_H-M   'P 1'
#
loop_
_entity.id
_entity.type
_entity.pdbx_description
1 polymer ?
#
loop_
_entity_poly.entity_id
_entity_poly.type
_entity_poly.pdbx_seq_one_letter_code
_entity_poly.pdbx_strand_id
1 'polypeptide(L)'
;MTQLPIGRRRFANRLSDRTARLAQEALDPARHMEGEDLDSQSPEQAELWQDVYRELIQFESGLVETLSDSLALMSNPASIEIRELDLATLEGQQARYRDRLEFWRRRARELHPLRLLANP
;
A
#
# COMPACT_ATOMS: atom_id res chain seq x y z
N MET A 1 -5.50 20.94 39.13
CA MET A 1 -4.44 20.15 38.46
C MET A 1 -4.64 18.69 38.79
N THR A 2 -5.41 17.95 37.98
CA THR A 2 -5.70 16.54 38.25
C THR A 2 -4.78 15.66 37.41
N GLN A 3 -3.80 15.04 38.06
CA GLN A 3 -2.88 14.08 37.44
C GLN A 3 -3.64 12.80 37.10
N LEU A 4 -3.67 12.44 35.80
CA LEU A 4 -4.23 11.16 35.34
C LEU A 4 -3.35 9.97 35.78
N PRO A 5 -3.94 8.82 36.13
CA PRO A 5 -3.19 7.68 36.66
C PRO A 5 -2.28 7.03 35.59
N ILE A 6 -1.07 6.69 36.04
CA ILE A 6 0.11 6.25 35.27
C ILE A 6 -0.15 4.99 34.40
N GLY A 7 -1.20 4.22 34.68
CA GLY A 7 -1.57 3.00 33.95
C GLY A 7 -2.21 3.22 32.58
N ARG A 8 -3.05 4.26 32.40
CA ARG A 8 -3.75 4.52 31.12
C ARG A 8 -2.81 5.08 30.03
N ARG A 9 -1.78 5.82 30.43
CA ARG A 9 -0.81 6.46 29.53
C ARG A 9 0.07 5.45 28.76
N ARG A 10 0.39 4.30 29.37
CA ARG A 10 1.29 3.27 28.79
C ARG A 10 0.62 2.38 27.73
N PHE A 11 -0.71 2.27 27.72
CA PHE A 11 -1.46 1.53 26.69
C PHE A 11 -1.75 2.40 25.47
N ALA A 12 -2.12 3.67 25.68
CA ALA A 12 -2.27 4.65 24.60
C ALA A 12 -0.95 4.85 23.82
N ASN A 13 0.20 4.86 24.52
CA ASN A 13 1.53 4.91 23.87
C ASN A 13 1.79 3.70 22.96
N ARG A 14 1.47 2.47 23.40
CA ARG A 14 1.72 1.25 22.61
C ARG A 14 0.85 1.12 21.37
N LEU A 15 -0.40 1.58 21.42
CA LEU A 15 -1.26 1.62 20.24
C LEU A 15 -0.75 2.67 19.23
N SER A 16 -0.30 3.83 19.71
CA SER A 16 0.36 4.86 18.88
C SER A 16 1.65 4.35 18.23
N ASP A 17 2.48 3.61 18.99
CA ASP A 17 3.74 3.06 18.47
C ASP A 17 3.49 2.00 17.38
N ARG A 18 2.43 1.18 17.53
CA ARG A 18 2.06 0.20 16.52
C ARG A 18 1.54 0.88 15.26
N THR A 19 0.65 1.87 15.38
CA THR A 19 0.11 2.59 14.22
C THR A 19 1.22 3.31 13.46
N ALA A 20 2.15 3.97 14.17
CA ALA A 20 3.29 4.63 13.55
C ALA A 20 4.19 3.64 12.77
N ARG A 21 4.46 2.46 13.35
CA ARG A 21 5.22 1.40 12.65
C ARG A 21 4.48 0.89 11.43
N LEU A 22 3.18 0.62 11.52
CA LEU A 22 2.38 0.15 10.39
C LEU A 22 2.34 1.17 9.26
N ALA A 23 2.27 2.47 9.58
CA ALA A 23 2.35 3.55 8.59
C ALA A 23 3.73 3.58 7.91
N GLN A 24 4.81 3.43 8.68
CA GLN A 24 6.17 3.34 8.13
C GLN A 24 6.35 2.10 7.25
N GLU A 25 5.91 0.94 7.72
CA GLU A 25 5.95 -0.33 6.99
C GLU A 25 5.09 -0.28 5.72
N ALA A 26 3.99 0.47 5.69
CA ALA A 26 3.14 0.59 4.50
C ALA A 26 3.87 1.19 3.29
N LEU A 27 4.93 1.96 3.54
CA LEU A 27 5.79 2.57 2.53
C LEU A 27 7.08 1.78 2.28
N ASP A 28 7.38 0.76 3.08
CA ASP A 28 8.60 -0.05 2.94
C ASP A 28 8.53 -0.91 1.66
N PRO A 29 9.42 -0.70 0.67
CA PRO A 29 9.46 -1.49 -0.56
C PRO A 29 9.65 -3.00 -0.33
N ALA A 30 10.31 -3.36 0.77
CA ALA A 30 10.57 -4.75 1.17
C ALA A 30 9.38 -5.39 1.88
N ARG A 31 8.31 -4.64 2.20
CA ARG A 31 7.12 -5.22 2.84
C ARG A 31 6.37 -6.13 1.89
N HIS A 32 6.16 -7.36 2.37
CA HIS A 32 5.33 -8.38 1.71
C HIS A 32 3.98 -8.50 2.41
N MET A 33 3.00 -9.03 1.68
CA MET A 33 1.71 -9.40 2.27
C MET A 33 1.79 -10.79 2.90
N GLU A 34 0.89 -11.05 3.85
CA GLU A 34 0.81 -12.37 4.48
C GLU A 34 0.50 -13.43 3.40
N GLY A 35 1.31 -14.47 3.33
CA GLY A 35 1.21 -15.53 2.32
C GLY A 35 1.89 -15.22 0.99
N GLU A 36 2.47 -14.03 0.81
CA GLU A 36 3.24 -13.68 -0.38
C GLU A 36 4.63 -14.35 -0.31
N ASP A 37 4.89 -15.25 -1.25
CA ASP A 37 6.16 -15.95 -1.39
C ASP A 37 6.82 -15.60 -2.73
N LEU A 38 7.79 -14.69 -2.70
CA LEU A 38 8.48 -14.21 -3.91
C LEU A 38 9.28 -15.29 -4.63
N ASP A 39 9.67 -16.35 -3.91
CA ASP A 39 10.45 -17.46 -4.47
C ASP A 39 9.55 -18.54 -5.09
N SER A 40 8.22 -18.32 -5.06
CA SER A 40 7.25 -19.23 -5.64
C SER A 40 7.58 -19.55 -7.10
N GLN A 41 7.46 -20.84 -7.43
CA GLN A 41 7.60 -21.38 -8.78
C GLN A 41 6.23 -21.71 -9.40
N SER A 42 5.12 -21.36 -8.75
CA SER A 42 3.77 -21.60 -9.25
C SER A 42 3.32 -20.43 -10.15
N PRO A 43 2.99 -20.69 -11.43
CA PRO A 43 2.36 -19.69 -12.29
C PRO A 43 1.05 -19.15 -11.69
N GLU A 44 0.27 -20.01 -11.04
CA GLU A 44 -1.01 -19.65 -10.42
C GLU A 44 -0.83 -18.66 -9.27
N GLN A 45 0.20 -18.84 -8.44
CA GLN A 45 0.56 -17.87 -7.41
C GLN A 45 0.96 -16.52 -8.02
N ALA A 46 1.70 -16.53 -9.13
CA ALA A 46 2.09 -15.30 -9.80
C ALA A 46 0.89 -14.57 -10.43
N GLU A 47 -0.11 -15.28 -10.92
CA GLU A 47 -1.38 -14.69 -11.39
C GLU A 47 -2.22 -14.14 -10.23
N LEU A 48 -2.37 -14.91 -9.14
CA LEU A 48 -3.08 -14.49 -7.94
C LEU A 48 -2.55 -13.16 -7.40
N TRP A 49 -1.23 -13.05 -7.20
CA TRP A 49 -0.64 -11.83 -6.66
C TRP A 49 -0.73 -10.65 -7.64
N GLN A 50 -0.72 -10.87 -8.95
CA GLN A 50 -1.01 -9.80 -9.91
C GLN A 50 -2.41 -9.22 -9.72
N ASP A 51 -3.41 -10.08 -9.46
CA ASP A 51 -4.79 -9.64 -9.25
C ASP A 51 -4.92 -8.90 -7.92
N VAL A 52 -4.33 -9.41 -6.83
CA VAL A 52 -4.30 -8.74 -5.53
C VAL A 52 -3.69 -7.34 -5.64
N TYR A 53 -2.52 -7.17 -6.26
CA TYR A 53 -1.90 -5.85 -6.41
C TYR A 53 -2.72 -4.92 -7.32
N ARG A 54 -3.40 -5.47 -8.34
CA ARG A 54 -4.28 -4.67 -9.20
C ARG A 54 -5.50 -4.15 -8.43
N GLU A 55 -6.12 -4.99 -7.60
CA GLU A 55 -7.24 -4.59 -6.74
C GLU A 55 -6.85 -3.46 -5.80
N LEU A 56 -5.67 -3.56 -5.16
CA LEU A 56 -5.18 -2.53 -4.24
C LEU A 56 -4.91 -1.19 -4.94
N ILE A 57 -4.26 -1.23 -6.11
CA ILE A 57 -4.00 -0.01 -6.91
C ILE A 57 -5.32 0.63 -7.35
N GLN A 58 -6.29 -0.17 -7.80
CA GLN A 58 -7.60 0.34 -8.22
C GLN A 58 -8.35 0.98 -7.05
N PHE A 59 -8.35 0.34 -5.89
CA PHE A 59 -8.96 0.88 -4.68
C PHE A 59 -8.33 2.22 -4.27
N GLU A 60 -7.00 2.29 -4.17
CA GLU A 60 -6.31 3.52 -3.79
C GLU A 60 -6.45 4.63 -4.84
N SER A 61 -6.55 4.29 -6.12
CA SER A 61 -6.80 5.29 -7.17
C SER A 61 -8.14 5.99 -6.96
N GLY A 62 -9.20 5.25 -6.60
CA GLY A 62 -10.49 5.85 -6.25
C GLY A 62 -10.45 6.73 -5.00
N LEU A 63 -9.61 6.38 -4.02
CA LEU A 63 -9.38 7.23 -2.84
C LEU A 63 -8.67 8.54 -3.22
N VAL A 64 -7.64 8.47 -4.06
CA VAL A 64 -6.89 9.65 -4.52
C VAL A 64 -7.78 10.58 -5.33
N GLU A 65 -8.63 10.05 -6.20
CA GLU A 65 -9.62 10.85 -6.95
C GLU A 65 -10.57 11.57 -5.99
N THR A 66 -11.17 10.84 -5.05
CA THR A 66 -12.08 11.41 -4.03
C THR A 66 -11.39 12.48 -3.17
N LEU A 67 -10.15 12.23 -2.79
CA LEU A 67 -9.34 13.17 -2.01
C LEU A 67 -9.06 14.44 -2.82
N SER A 68 -8.71 14.29 -4.10
CA SER A 68 -8.42 15.41 -5.00
C SER A 68 -9.63 16.32 -5.20
N ASP A 69 -10.82 15.74 -5.40
CA ASP A 69 -12.07 16.50 -5.52
C ASP A 69 -12.41 17.24 -4.21
N SER A 70 -12.18 16.59 -3.07
CA SER A 70 -12.42 17.20 -1.75
C SER A 70 -11.46 18.36 -1.48
N LEU A 71 -10.17 18.21 -1.82
CA LEU A 71 -9.14 19.23 -1.64
C LEU A 71 -9.46 20.54 -2.35
N ALA A 72 -10.18 20.48 -3.49
CA ALA A 72 -10.58 21.66 -4.25
C ALA A 72 -11.60 22.55 -3.50
N LEU A 73 -12.35 21.98 -2.54
CA LEU A 73 -13.38 22.66 -1.78
C LEU A 73 -12.91 23.11 -0.38
N MET A 74 -11.69 22.77 -0.01
CA MET A 74 -11.14 23.01 1.34
C MET A 74 -10.44 24.37 1.46
N SER A 75 -10.30 24.83 2.70
CA SER A 75 -9.45 25.97 3.00
C SER A 75 -7.98 25.64 2.73
N ASN A 76 -7.18 26.65 2.35
CA ASN A 76 -5.79 26.45 1.98
C ASN A 76 -4.92 25.77 3.06
N PRO A 77 -5.02 26.12 4.37
CA PRO A 77 -4.23 25.43 5.39
C PRO A 77 -4.60 23.94 5.53
N ALA A 78 -5.89 23.61 5.43
CA ALA A 78 -6.35 22.24 5.56
C ALA A 78 -5.98 21.40 4.32
N SER A 79 -6.02 21.99 3.12
CA SER A 79 -5.65 21.28 1.89
C SER A 79 -4.15 21.03 1.78
N ILE A 80 -3.30 21.90 2.34
CA ILE A 80 -1.84 21.67 2.42
C ILE A 80 -1.53 20.45 3.29
N GLU A 81 -2.08 20.38 4.51
CA GLU A 81 -1.83 19.28 5.45
C GLU A 81 -2.17 17.91 4.83
N ILE A 82 -3.35 17.81 4.22
CA ILE A 82 -3.82 16.57 3.57
C ILE A 82 -2.95 16.20 2.36
N ARG A 83 -2.46 17.18 1.59
CA ARG A 83 -1.55 16.91 0.46
C ARG A 83 -0.20 16.38 0.94
N GLU A 84 0.36 16.99 1.97
CA GLU A 84 1.70 16.64 2.45
C GLU A 84 1.74 15.30 3.20
N LEU A 85 0.66 14.92 3.87
CA LEU A 85 0.61 13.69 4.67
C LEU A 85 -0.16 12.57 3.99
N ASP A 86 -1.45 12.76 3.72
CA ASP A 86 -2.34 11.69 3.26
C ASP A 86 -2.10 11.35 1.79
N LEU A 87 -2.06 12.37 0.92
CA LEU A 87 -1.84 12.16 -0.52
C LEU A 87 -0.45 11.57 -0.77
N ALA A 88 0.60 12.14 -0.16
CA ALA A 88 1.96 11.62 -0.28
C ALA A 88 2.08 10.15 0.19
N THR A 89 1.37 9.79 1.27
CA THR A 89 1.35 8.41 1.76
C THR A 89 0.66 7.47 0.75
N LEU A 90 -0.50 7.86 0.22
CA LEU A 90 -1.22 7.08 -0.79
C LEU A 90 -0.40 6.90 -2.07
N GLU A 91 0.25 7.95 -2.54
CA GLU A 91 1.13 7.88 -3.72
C GLU A 91 2.33 6.95 -3.49
N GLY A 92 2.94 6.99 -2.30
CA GLY A 92 4.03 6.08 -1.93
C GLY A 92 3.58 4.62 -1.85
N GLN A 93 2.38 4.35 -1.31
CA GLN A 93 1.79 3.01 -1.28
C GLN A 93 1.52 2.49 -2.70
N GLN A 94 0.92 3.31 -3.56
CA GLN A 94 0.69 2.96 -4.96
C GLN A 94 1.99 2.69 -5.73
N ALA A 95 3.04 3.49 -5.52
CA ALA A 95 4.34 3.26 -6.15
C ALA A 95 4.88 1.86 -5.79
N ARG A 96 4.87 1.52 -4.49
CA ARG A 96 5.27 0.19 -4.02
C ARG A 96 4.43 -0.93 -4.65
N TYR A 97 3.11 -0.76 -4.73
CA TYR A 97 2.24 -1.77 -5.34
C TYR A 97 2.49 -1.94 -6.84
N ARG A 98 2.77 -0.86 -7.57
CA ARG A 98 3.10 -0.92 -9.00
C ARG A 98 4.41 -1.67 -9.22
N ASP A 99 5.44 -1.41 -8.41
CA ASP A 99 6.71 -2.12 -8.49
C ASP A 99 6.52 -3.62 -8.23
N ARG A 100 5.71 -3.97 -7.23
CA ARG A 100 5.42 -5.36 -6.89
C ARG A 100 4.56 -6.06 -7.94
N LEU A 101 3.60 -5.36 -8.53
CA LEU A 101 2.82 -5.86 -9.67
C LEU A 101 3.74 -6.17 -10.87
N GLU A 102 4.72 -5.30 -11.16
CA GLU A 102 5.66 -5.57 -12.25
C GLU A 102 6.59 -6.76 -11.93
N PHE A 103 7.01 -6.90 -10.67
CA PHE A 103 7.71 -8.10 -10.23
C PHE A 103 6.92 -9.38 -10.55
N TRP A 104 5.65 -9.44 -10.15
CA TRP A 104 4.82 -10.62 -10.37
C TRP A 104 4.50 -10.86 -11.85
N ARG A 105 4.31 -9.80 -12.64
CA ARG A 105 4.18 -9.91 -14.10
C ARG A 105 5.41 -10.51 -14.75
N ARG A 106 6.60 -10.05 -14.35
CA ARG A 106 7.87 -10.62 -14.84
C ARG A 106 7.97 -12.09 -14.44
N ARG A 107 7.65 -12.41 -13.20
CA ARG A 107 7.67 -13.79 -12.68
C ARG A 107 6.73 -14.72 -13.44
N ALA A 108 5.50 -14.29 -13.72
CA ALA A 108 4.56 -15.07 -14.51
C ALA A 108 5.07 -15.35 -15.94
N ARG A 109 5.74 -14.37 -16.58
CA ARG A 109 6.38 -14.58 -17.90
C ARG A 109 7.50 -15.62 -17.84
N GLU A 110 8.31 -15.62 -16.78
CA GLU A 110 9.39 -16.60 -16.57
C GLU A 110 8.85 -18.02 -16.31
N LEU A 111 7.76 -18.13 -15.55
CA LEU A 111 7.17 -19.40 -15.15
C LEU A 111 6.27 -20.02 -16.23
N HIS A 112 5.81 -19.23 -17.20
CA HIS A 112 4.97 -19.72 -18.30
C HIS A 112 5.47 -19.27 -19.70
N PRO A 113 6.69 -19.68 -20.12
CA PRO A 113 7.30 -19.19 -21.36
C PRO A 113 6.51 -19.58 -22.62
N LEU A 114 5.77 -20.70 -22.60
CA LEU A 114 4.94 -21.14 -23.73
C LEU A 114 3.75 -20.21 -24.03
N ARG A 115 3.36 -19.33 -23.11
CA ARG A 115 2.30 -18.33 -23.36
C ARG A 115 2.81 -17.13 -24.17
N LEU A 116 4.12 -16.89 -24.18
CA LEU A 116 4.76 -15.88 -25.04
C LEU A 116 4.70 -16.25 -26.52
N LEU A 117 4.52 -17.53 -26.84
CA LEU A 117 4.42 -18.05 -28.21
C LEU A 117 2.98 -18.13 -28.74
N ALA A 118 1.98 -17.97 -27.87
CA ALA A 118 0.56 -18.20 -28.18
C ALA A 118 -0.24 -16.92 -28.45
N ASN A 119 0.38 -15.74 -28.41
CA ASN A 119 -0.28 -14.47 -28.74
C ASN A 119 0.70 -13.57 -29.53
N PRO A 120 0.69 -13.63 -30.88
CA PRO A 120 1.44 -12.69 -31.72
C PRO A 120 0.82 -11.28 -31.74
#